data_AF-A0ABC9WQE4-F1
#
_entry.id   AF-A0ABC9WQE4-F1
#
_cell.length_a   1.000
_cell.length_b   1.000
_cell.length_c   1.000
_cell.angle_alpha   90.00
_cell.angle_beta   90.00
_cell.angle_gamma   90.00
#
_symmetry.space_group_name_H-M   'P 1'
#
loop_
_entity.id
_entity.type
_entity.pdbx_description
1 polymer ?
#
loop_
_entity_poly.entity_id
_entity_poly.type
_entity_poly.pdbx_seq_one_letter_code
_entity_poly.pdbx_strand_id
1 'polypeptide(L)'
;MFTSPGPYGGLQPPCWRGNAAGHKQSRKFLECIDDNFLLQVIEEPTRGGAMLDLVLTNKEGLVGDVKLKGSLGCSDHKMAKFKILRAVRRALSKLTTLDFSRADFGLFRDLLGRVPWDKALEEEGPKEAG
;
A
#
# COMPACT_ATOMS: atom_id res chain seq x y z
N MET A 1 -9.85 34.15 -2.20
CA MET A 1 -9.84 34.49 -0.75
C MET A 1 -8.52 34.05 -0.18
N PHE A 2 -7.68 35.01 0.21
CA PHE A 2 -6.39 34.77 0.85
C PHE A 2 -6.62 34.65 2.36
N THR A 3 -6.37 33.48 2.94
CA THR A 3 -6.26 33.35 4.40
C THR A 3 -4.82 33.63 4.79
N SER A 4 -4.61 34.72 5.55
CA SER A 4 -3.32 35.03 6.20
C SER A 4 -2.85 33.88 7.10
N PRO A 5 -1.53 33.66 7.25
CA PRO A 5 -1.03 32.65 8.18
C PRO A 5 -1.17 33.15 9.62
N GLY A 6 -1.70 32.29 10.49
CA GLY A 6 -1.80 32.53 11.93
C GLY A 6 -0.44 32.53 12.64
N PRO A 7 -0.40 32.97 13.92
CA PRO A 7 0.84 33.36 14.61
C PRO A 7 1.68 32.20 15.16
N TYR A 8 1.33 30.95 14.87
CA TYR A 8 2.07 29.79 15.35
C TYR A 8 2.93 29.27 14.21
N GLY A 9 4.26 29.24 14.41
CA GLY A 9 5.29 28.84 13.44
C GLY A 9 5.22 27.37 12.98
N GLY A 10 4.07 26.93 12.50
CA GLY A 10 3.88 25.66 11.81
C GLY A 10 4.46 25.74 10.39
N LEU A 11 4.93 24.59 9.92
CA LEU A 11 5.35 24.39 8.53
C LEU A 11 4.26 24.90 7.58
N GLN A 12 4.55 25.94 6.81
CA GLN A 12 3.67 26.33 5.70
C GLN A 12 3.69 25.19 4.68
N PRO A 13 2.54 24.55 4.41
CA PRO A 13 2.46 23.50 3.40
C PRO A 13 2.85 24.07 2.04
N PRO A 14 3.54 23.29 1.18
CA PRO A 14 3.77 23.71 -0.20
C PRO A 14 2.44 23.98 -0.91
N CYS A 15 2.37 25.08 -1.67
CA CYS A 15 1.28 25.35 -2.57
C CYS A 15 1.44 24.45 -3.79
N TRP A 16 0.81 23.28 -3.76
CA TRP A 16 0.85 22.30 -4.85
C TRP A 16 0.40 22.87 -6.19
N ARG A 17 -0.69 23.65 -6.20
CA ARG A 17 -1.22 24.28 -7.42
C ARG A 17 -0.22 25.23 -8.09
N GLY A 18 0.62 25.89 -7.30
CA GLY A 18 1.59 26.88 -7.79
C GLY A 18 3.03 26.39 -7.79
N ASN A 19 3.28 25.11 -7.48
CA ASN A 19 4.60 24.54 -7.21
C ASN A 19 5.52 25.46 -6.38
N ALA A 20 4.93 26.13 -5.38
CA ALA A 20 5.60 27.19 -4.64
C ALA A 20 5.65 26.83 -3.16
N ALA A 21 6.84 26.94 -2.56
CA ALA A 21 6.99 26.74 -1.13
C ALA A 21 7.90 27.80 -0.51
N GLY A 22 7.44 28.42 0.59
CA GLY A 22 8.22 29.43 1.32
C GLY A 22 9.40 28.84 2.08
N HIS A 23 9.29 27.58 2.53
CA HIS A 23 10.30 26.93 3.36
C HIS A 23 11.31 26.13 2.54
N LYS A 24 12.61 26.21 2.90
CA LYS A 24 13.71 25.54 2.17
C LYS A 24 13.52 24.03 2.07
N GLN A 25 13.06 23.37 3.13
CA GLN A 25 12.83 21.92 3.10
C GLN A 25 11.67 21.55 2.17
N SER A 26 10.59 22.33 2.18
CA SER A 26 9.44 22.12 1.30
C SER A 26 9.81 22.32 -0.18
N ARG A 27 10.71 23.27 -0.49
CA ARG A 27 11.25 23.41 -1.86
C ARG A 27 12.04 22.18 -2.30
N LYS A 28 12.96 21.69 -1.46
CA LYS A 28 13.70 20.46 -1.75
C LYS A 28 12.79 19.25 -1.96
N PHE A 29 11.69 19.19 -1.22
CA PHE A 29 10.70 18.13 -1.37
C PHE A 29 9.98 18.21 -2.73
N LEU A 30 9.56 19.40 -3.15
CA LEU A 30 8.97 19.63 -4.47
C LEU A 30 9.96 19.35 -5.61
N GLU A 31 11.20 19.83 -5.49
CA GLU A 31 12.29 19.54 -6.43
C GLU A 31 12.48 18.01 -6.58
N CYS A 32 12.50 17.27 -5.47
CA CYS A 32 12.59 15.81 -5.51
C CYS A 32 11.41 15.15 -6.22
N ILE A 33 10.18 15.64 -6.02
CA ILE A 33 9.00 15.12 -6.72
C ILE A 33 9.12 15.35 -8.23
N ASP A 34 9.51 16.55 -8.63
CA ASP A 34 9.69 16.94 -10.03
C ASP A 34 10.82 16.13 -10.69
N ASP A 35 11.98 16.01 -10.04
CA ASP A 35 13.14 15.25 -10.53
C ASP A 35 12.85 13.76 -10.71
N ASN A 36 11.89 13.22 -9.96
CA ASN A 36 11.48 11.81 -10.03
C ASN A 36 10.23 11.59 -10.91
N PHE A 37 9.76 12.63 -11.62
CA PHE A 37 8.55 12.58 -12.45
C PHE A 37 7.32 12.07 -11.69
N LEU A 38 7.23 12.40 -10.40
CA LEU A 38 6.12 12.02 -9.55
C LEU A 38 4.98 13.03 -9.67
N LEU A 39 3.76 12.51 -9.85
CA LEU A 39 2.54 13.28 -9.95
C LEU A 39 1.73 13.10 -8.67
N GLN A 40 1.33 14.21 -8.06
CA GLN A 40 0.39 14.24 -6.94
C GLN A 40 -1.04 14.15 -7.46
N VAL A 41 -1.77 13.09 -7.11
CA VAL A 41 -3.12 12.83 -7.65
C VAL A 41 -4.27 13.31 -6.76
N ILE A 42 -3.98 13.80 -5.55
CA ILE A 42 -4.99 14.43 -4.69
C ILE A 42 -5.07 15.91 -5.06
N GLU A 43 -6.26 16.40 -5.39
CA GLU A 43 -6.50 17.79 -5.79
C GLU A 43 -7.13 18.66 -4.69
N GLU A 44 -7.70 18.02 -3.65
CA GLU A 44 -8.42 18.68 -2.57
C GLU A 44 -7.63 18.70 -1.25
N PRO A 45 -7.86 19.69 -0.36
CA PRO A 45 -7.27 19.69 0.97
C PRO A 45 -7.68 18.49 1.83
N THR A 46 -6.70 17.90 2.51
CA THR A 46 -6.85 16.71 3.34
C THR A 46 -6.96 17.06 4.83
N ARG A 47 -6.51 18.24 5.26
CA ARG A 47 -6.63 18.72 6.65
C ARG A 47 -6.73 20.23 6.72
N GLY A 48 -7.80 20.75 7.33
CA GLY A 48 -7.92 22.18 7.66
C GLY A 48 -7.68 23.16 6.50
N GLY A 49 -8.02 22.78 5.26
CA GLY A 49 -7.76 23.61 4.07
C GLY A 49 -6.35 23.47 3.47
N ALA A 50 -5.46 22.70 4.11
CA ALA A 50 -4.16 22.32 3.59
C ALA A 50 -4.14 20.90 2.99
N MET A 51 -3.27 20.67 2.01
CA MET A 51 -2.99 19.36 1.42
C MET A 51 -1.69 18.83 2.04
N LEU A 52 -1.84 17.98 3.05
CA LEU A 52 -0.74 17.40 3.82
C LEU A 52 -0.57 15.90 3.56
N ASP A 53 -1.62 15.23 3.08
CA ASP A 53 -1.60 13.82 2.71
C ASP A 53 -1.48 13.70 1.19
N LEU A 54 -0.55 12.85 0.76
CA LEU A 54 -0.14 12.77 -0.65
C LEU A 54 -0.33 11.36 -1.19
N VAL A 55 -0.67 11.29 -2.47
CA VAL A 55 -0.64 10.06 -3.26
C VAL A 55 0.16 10.39 -4.51
N LEU A 56 1.40 9.92 -4.54
CA LEU A 56 2.33 10.17 -5.62
C LEU A 56 2.35 8.97 -6.58
N THR A 57 2.38 9.25 -7.88
CA THR A 57 2.55 8.21 -8.90
C THR A 57 3.48 8.68 -10.01
N ASN A 58 4.34 7.80 -10.50
CA ASN A 58 5.19 8.06 -11.67
C ASN A 58 4.52 7.66 -12.99
N LYS A 59 3.26 7.18 -12.94
CA LYS A 59 2.54 6.67 -14.10
C LYS A 59 1.12 7.21 -14.12
N GLU A 60 0.84 8.03 -15.12
CA GLU A 60 -0.49 8.53 -15.38
C GLU A 60 -1.49 7.39 -15.58
N GLY A 61 -2.67 7.54 -14.97
CA GLY A 61 -3.73 6.52 -15.03
C GLY A 61 -3.49 5.25 -14.19
N LEU A 62 -2.36 5.12 -13.48
CA LEU A 62 -2.15 4.00 -12.55
C LEU A 62 -3.05 4.12 -11.31
N VAL A 63 -3.31 5.34 -10.87
CA VAL A 63 -4.21 5.62 -9.75
C VAL A 63 -5.46 6.28 -10.30
N GLY A 64 -6.64 5.72 -9.99
CA GLY A 64 -7.94 6.23 -10.43
C GLY A 64 -8.96 6.27 -9.31
N ASP A 65 -10.13 6.84 -9.58
CA ASP A 65 -11.24 6.99 -8.63
C ASP A 65 -10.82 7.61 -7.28
N VAL A 66 -9.91 8.60 -7.32
CA VAL A 66 -9.43 9.31 -6.13
C VAL A 66 -10.57 10.14 -5.54
N LYS A 67 -10.90 9.89 -4.27
CA LYS A 67 -11.94 10.59 -3.52
C LYS A 67 -11.46 10.85 -2.10
N LEU A 68 -11.70 12.04 -1.60
CA LEU A 68 -11.59 12.30 -0.17
C LEU A 68 -12.95 12.02 0.50
N LYS A 69 -12.90 11.30 1.61
CA LYS A 69 -14.05 11.04 2.48
C LYS A 69 -13.90 11.88 3.75
N GLY A 70 -14.95 11.94 4.56
CA GLY A 70 -14.88 12.47 5.92
C GLY A 70 -13.75 11.83 6.75
N SER A 71 -13.50 12.41 7.92
CA SER A 71 -12.51 11.89 8.85
C SER A 71 -12.88 10.50 9.37
N LEU A 72 -11.84 9.73 9.74
CA LEU A 72 -12.01 8.46 10.43
C LEU A 72 -11.96 8.71 11.95
N GLY A 73 -13.06 8.46 12.65
CA GLY A 73 -13.15 8.72 14.09
C GLY A 73 -12.92 10.20 14.42
N CYS A 74 -12.08 10.47 15.42
CA CYS A 74 -11.73 11.82 15.84
C CYS A 74 -10.55 12.44 15.05
N SER A 75 -10.11 11.82 13.95
CA SER A 75 -9.04 12.38 13.12
C SER A 75 -9.45 13.73 12.53
N ASP A 76 -8.51 14.66 12.46
CA ASP A 76 -8.67 15.92 11.73
C ASP A 76 -8.20 15.82 10.25
N HIS A 77 -7.77 14.64 9.82
CA HIS A 77 -7.44 14.31 8.44
C HIS A 77 -8.61 13.61 7.74
N LYS A 78 -8.87 14.01 6.49
CA LYS A 78 -9.81 13.33 5.58
C LYS A 78 -9.20 12.01 5.10
N MET A 79 -10.01 10.98 4.99
CA MET A 79 -9.57 9.69 4.43
C MET A 79 -9.49 9.78 2.89
N ALA A 80 -8.33 9.44 2.31
CA ALA A 80 -8.20 9.24 0.87
C ALA A 80 -8.63 7.82 0.48
N LYS A 81 -9.54 7.71 -0.49
CA LYS A 81 -9.94 6.45 -1.12
C LYS A 81 -9.62 6.52 -2.60
N PHE A 82 -8.89 5.54 -3.12
CA PHE A 82 -8.52 5.46 -4.53
C PHE A 82 -8.41 4.00 -4.97
N LYS A 83 -8.28 3.77 -6.27
CA LYS A 83 -8.00 2.46 -6.87
C LYS A 83 -6.64 2.48 -7.55
N ILE A 84 -5.89 1.39 -7.39
CA ILE A 84 -4.69 1.12 -8.18
C ILE A 84 -5.12 0.30 -9.39
N LEU A 85 -5.11 0.92 -10.56
CA LEU A 85 -5.53 0.36 -11.83
C LEU A 85 -4.37 -0.46 -12.43
N ARG A 86 -4.43 -1.78 -12.29
CA ARG A 86 -3.47 -2.68 -12.93
C ARG A 86 -4.17 -3.53 -13.98
N ALA A 87 -3.74 -3.41 -15.24
CA ALA A 87 -4.08 -4.39 -16.26
C ALA A 87 -3.35 -5.70 -15.92
N VAL A 88 -4.04 -6.63 -15.26
CA VAL A 88 -3.51 -7.96 -15.04
C VAL A 88 -3.64 -8.71 -16.37
N ARG A 89 -2.56 -8.75 -17.15
CA ARG A 89 -2.39 -9.83 -18.12
C ARG A 89 -2.18 -11.10 -17.29
N ARG A 90 -3.28 -11.80 -16.97
CA ARG A 90 -3.19 -13.18 -16.49
C ARG A 90 -2.55 -13.95 -17.64
N ALA A 91 -1.26 -14.25 -17.53
CA ALA A 91 -0.75 -15.40 -18.23
C ALA A 91 -1.60 -16.57 -17.72
N LEU A 92 -2.34 -17.22 -18.62
CA LEU A 92 -2.93 -18.52 -18.35
C LEU A 92 -1.76 -19.48 -18.13
N SER A 93 -1.18 -19.49 -16.93
CA SER A 93 -0.50 -20.69 -16.49
C SER A 93 -1.59 -21.74 -16.34
N LYS A 94 -1.48 -22.84 -17.08
CA LYS A 94 -2.25 -24.05 -16.80
C LYS A 94 -1.77 -24.61 -15.47
N LEU A 95 -2.08 -23.91 -14.37
CA LEU A 95 -1.82 -24.42 -13.05
C LEU A 95 -3.02 -25.31 -12.72
N THR A 96 -2.82 -26.62 -12.87
CA THR A 96 -3.79 -27.61 -12.39
C THR A 96 -3.94 -27.43 -10.90
N THR A 97 -4.96 -26.68 -10.48
CA THR A 97 -5.34 -26.58 -9.08
C THR A 97 -6.00 -27.90 -8.69
N LEU A 98 -5.43 -28.62 -7.74
CA LEU A 98 -6.05 -29.82 -7.19
C LEU A 98 -7.32 -29.41 -6.44
N ASP A 99 -8.42 -30.09 -6.74
CA ASP A 99 -9.71 -29.87 -6.08
C ASP A 99 -9.77 -30.67 -4.78
N PHE A 100 -9.33 -30.05 -3.68
CA PHE A 100 -9.35 -30.67 -2.35
C PHE A 100 -10.76 -30.93 -1.83
N SER A 101 -11.82 -30.34 -2.42
CA SER A 101 -13.19 -30.63 -2.02
C SER A 101 -13.64 -32.04 -2.41
N ARG A 102 -12.98 -32.62 -3.42
CA ARG A 102 -13.22 -33.99 -3.92
C ARG A 102 -12.16 -34.99 -3.47
N ALA A 103 -11.24 -34.59 -2.60
CA ALA A 103 -10.20 -35.47 -2.10
C ALA A 103 -10.78 -36.53 -1.16
N ASP A 104 -10.28 -37.76 -1.27
CA ASP A 104 -10.61 -38.85 -0.34
C ASP A 104 -9.71 -38.76 0.90
N PHE A 105 -10.18 -38.01 1.90
CA PHE A 105 -9.48 -37.88 3.18
C PHE A 105 -9.54 -39.16 4.03
N GLY A 106 -10.44 -40.10 3.71
CA GLY A 106 -10.50 -41.41 4.37
C GLY A 106 -9.29 -42.24 3.98
N LEU A 107 -9.10 -42.43 2.68
CA LEU A 107 -7.94 -43.15 2.12
C LEU A 107 -6.62 -42.50 2.54
N PHE A 108 -6.54 -41.17 2.55
CA PHE A 108 -5.34 -40.46 3.00
C PHE A 108 -4.98 -40.78 4.45
N ARG A 109 -5.98 -40.79 5.35
CA ARG A 109 -5.79 -41.12 6.76
C ARG A 109 -5.36 -42.56 6.95
N ASP A 110 -5.96 -43.49 6.20
CA ASP A 110 -5.60 -44.92 6.25
C ASP A 110 -4.17 -45.16 5.79
N LEU A 111 -3.72 -44.44 4.76
CA LEU A 111 -2.34 -44.50 4.28
C LEU A 111 -1.36 -43.94 5.30
N LEU A 112 -1.66 -42.78 5.91
CA LEU A 112 -0.84 -42.20 6.98
C LEU A 112 -0.79 -43.10 8.23
N GLY A 113 -1.90 -43.76 8.58
CA GLY A 113 -1.96 -44.66 9.73
C GLY A 113 -1.14 -45.94 9.55
N ARG A 114 -0.79 -46.31 8.31
CA ARG A 114 0.05 -47.47 8.00
C ARG A 114 1.55 -47.17 8.04
N VAL A 115 1.93 -45.91 8.15
CA VAL A 115 3.34 -45.52 8.23
C VAL A 115 3.87 -45.86 9.63
N PRO A 116 4.95 -46.65 9.76
CA PRO A 116 5.60 -46.92 11.05
C PRO A 116 6.41 -45.69 11.47
N TRP A 117 5.70 -44.69 12.02
CA TRP A 117 6.26 -43.37 12.35
C TRP A 117 7.47 -43.43 13.28
N ASP A 118 7.50 -44.39 14.20
CA ASP A 118 8.61 -44.60 15.14
C ASP A 118 9.94 -44.81 14.41
N LYS A 119 9.94 -45.51 13.25
CA LYS A 119 11.16 -45.73 12.46
C LYS A 119 11.45 -44.59 11.49
N ALA A 120 10.40 -43.93 10.98
CA ALA A 120 10.54 -42.85 10.02
C ALA A 120 11.11 -41.57 10.66
N LEU A 121 10.90 -41.38 11.97
CA LEU A 121 11.35 -40.19 12.70
C LEU A 121 12.70 -40.39 13.41
N GLU A 122 13.22 -41.61 13.51
CA GLU A 122 14.55 -41.88 14.10
C GLU A 122 15.72 -41.48 13.17
N GLU A 123 15.50 -41.36 11.86
CA GLU A 123 16.54 -40.93 10.92
C GLU A 123 16.80 -39.40 10.91
N GLU A 124 15.96 -38.61 11.58
CA GLU A 124 16.08 -37.15 11.66
C GLU A 124 16.23 -36.65 13.12
N GLY A 125 17.16 -37.26 13.85
CA GLY A 125 17.60 -36.72 15.14
C GLY A 125 18.21 -35.30 14.99
N PRO A 126 18.15 -34.44 16.03
CA PRO A 126 18.72 -33.11 15.98
C PRO A 126 20.22 -33.17 15.67
N LYS A 127 20.64 -32.54 14.56
CA LYS A 127 22.05 -32.25 14.36
C LYS A 127 22.41 -31.10 15.31
N GLU A 128 23.08 -31.42 16.41
CA GLU A 128 23.66 -30.39 17.25
C GLU A 128 24.64 -29.55 16.41
N ALA A 129 24.41 -28.24 16.40
CA ALA A 129 25.31 -27.28 15.78
C ALA A 129 26.50 -27.07 16.71
N GLY A 130 27.66 -27.61 16.31
CA GLY A 130 28.96 -27.29 16.90
C GLY A 130 29.54 -25.98 16.37
#